data_AF-A0A3A8AAP8-F1
#
_entry.id   AF-A0A3A8AAP8-F1
#
_cell.length_a   1.000
_cell.length_b   1.000
_cell.length_c   1.000
_cell.angle_alpha   90.00
_cell.angle_beta   90.00
_cell.angle_gamma   90.00
#
_symmetry.space_group_name_H-M   'P 1'
#
loop_
_entity.id
_entity.type
_entity.pdbx_description
1 polymer ?
#
loop_
_entity_poly.entity_id
_entity_poly.type
_entity_poly.pdbx_seq_one_letter_code
_entity_poly.pdbx_strand_id
1 'polypeptide(L)'
;MSVVTEFAASATPKPHKPKRKRPAPFSIRLNDAELAKLLDEAKGAPLSAYIKAKALGAPLRLRRSGLSIKDRQALAQALALLGNGDLAKSLSEIAHAASIGVLPLTPETESVLLRAVQDVRGVRRLLVQALGLQEADQ
;
A
#
# COMPACT_ATOMS: atom_id res chain seq x y z
N MET A 1 -3.53 37.61 -33.58
CA MET A 1 -3.51 37.82 -32.12
C MET A 1 -2.77 36.63 -31.51
N SER A 2 -1.64 36.88 -30.84
CA SER A 2 -0.59 35.89 -30.60
C SER A 2 -0.88 34.96 -29.41
N VAL A 3 -0.68 33.66 -29.64
CA VAL A 3 -0.73 32.54 -28.67
C VAL A 3 0.20 32.75 -27.45
N VAL A 4 1.12 33.70 -27.56
CA VAL A 4 2.03 34.12 -26.48
C VAL A 4 1.27 34.80 -25.32
N THR A 5 0.12 35.43 -25.59
CA THR A 5 -0.67 36.12 -24.55
C THR A 5 -1.47 35.16 -23.66
N GLU A 6 -1.89 34.00 -24.18
CA GLU A 6 -2.61 32.98 -23.40
C GLU A 6 -1.71 32.24 -22.40
N PHE A 7 -0.45 31.99 -22.76
CA PHE A 7 0.48 31.28 -21.88
C PHE A 7 0.82 32.10 -20.62
N ALA A 8 0.95 33.43 -20.76
CA ALA A 8 1.21 34.34 -19.64
C ALA A 8 0.03 34.47 -18.67
N ALA A 9 -1.21 34.28 -19.13
CA ALA A 9 -2.40 34.34 -18.29
C ALA A 9 -2.51 33.12 -17.34
N SER A 10 -1.95 31.97 -17.72
CA SER A 10 -1.95 30.74 -16.90
C SER A 10 -0.95 30.77 -15.73
N ALA A 11 0.00 31.71 -15.76
CA ALA A 11 1.09 31.83 -14.79
C ALA A 11 0.78 32.80 -13.64
N THR A 12 -0.49 33.07 -13.35
CA THR A 12 -0.85 33.84 -12.15
C THR A 12 -0.63 32.97 -10.90
N PRO A 13 0.30 33.33 -10.00
CA PRO A 13 0.51 32.55 -8.79
C PRO A 13 -0.77 32.61 -7.96
N LYS A 14 -1.34 31.43 -7.63
CA LYS A 14 -2.50 31.34 -6.73
C LYS A 14 -2.22 32.18 -5.47
N PRO A 15 -3.14 33.05 -5.04
CA PRO A 15 -2.91 33.92 -3.90
C PRO A 15 -2.56 33.08 -2.66
N HIS A 16 -1.38 33.34 -2.09
CA HIS A 16 -0.90 32.63 -0.90
C HIS A 16 -1.80 32.99 0.28
N LYS A 17 -2.74 32.11 0.63
CA LYS A 17 -3.58 32.30 1.81
C LYS A 17 -2.68 32.40 3.05
N PRO A 18 -2.78 33.47 3.86
CA PRO A 18 -1.93 33.61 5.03
C PRO A 18 -2.17 32.44 5.98
N LYS A 19 -1.10 31.72 6.35
CA LYS A 19 -1.18 30.62 7.30
C LYS A 19 -1.64 31.18 8.66
N ARG A 20 -2.77 30.69 9.18
CA ARG A 20 -3.24 31.03 10.53
C ARG A 20 -2.14 30.72 11.55
N LYS A 21 -1.81 31.70 12.40
CA LYS A 21 -0.88 31.51 13.52
C LYS A 21 -1.45 30.44 14.44
N ARG A 22 -0.73 29.33 14.60
CA ARG A 22 -1.12 28.25 15.52
C ARG A 22 -0.69 28.65 16.93
N PRO A 23 -1.46 28.27 17.98
CA PRO A 23 -1.00 28.43 19.35
C PRO A 23 0.34 27.70 19.54
N ALA A 24 1.19 28.24 20.41
CA ALA A 24 2.47 27.64 20.73
C ALA A 24 2.29 26.23 21.32
N PRO A 25 3.22 25.29 21.06
CA PRO A 25 3.16 23.96 21.65
C PRO A 25 3.29 24.02 23.18
N PHE A 26 2.66 23.08 23.86
CA PHE A 26 2.81 22.89 25.30
C PHE A 26 4.14 22.19 25.60
N SER A 27 5.00 22.83 26.40
CA SER A 27 6.25 22.26 26.89
C SER A 27 6.07 21.72 28.30
N ILE A 28 6.56 20.49 28.54
CA ILE A 28 6.57 19.84 29.86
C ILE A 28 8.01 19.50 30.18
N ARG A 29 8.45 19.81 31.40
CA ARG A 29 9.73 19.31 31.91
C ARG A 29 9.52 17.92 32.47
N LEU A 30 10.32 16.97 32.01
CA LEU A 30 10.33 15.59 32.47
C LEU A 30 11.75 15.28 32.94
N ASN A 31 11.88 14.55 34.04
CA ASN A 31 13.16 13.91 34.36
C ASN A 31 13.32 12.61 33.56
N ASP A 32 14.53 12.03 33.56
CA ASP A 32 14.83 10.82 32.78
C ASP A 32 13.97 9.62 33.19
N ALA A 33 13.63 9.50 34.48
CA ALA A 33 12.80 8.42 35.00
C ALA A 33 11.33 8.53 34.54
N GLU A 34 10.78 9.75 34.53
CA GLU A 34 9.44 10.05 34.03
C GLU A 34 9.34 9.85 32.52
N LEU A 35 10.37 10.28 31.79
CA LEU A 35 10.45 10.08 30.35
C LEU A 35 10.48 8.58 30.01
N ALA A 36 11.31 7.79 30.71
CA ALA A 36 11.36 6.34 30.53
C ALA A 36 10.00 5.68 30.78
N LYS A 37 9.34 6.01 31.90
CA LYS A 37 8.00 5.50 32.22
C LYS A 37 6.98 5.82 31.11
N LEU A 38 6.98 7.05 30.60
CA LEU A 38 6.06 7.45 29.53
C LEU A 38 6.36 6.75 28.20
N LEU A 39 7.63 6.48 27.88
CA LEU A 39 8.01 5.72 26.68
C LEU A 39 7.57 4.26 26.78
N ASP A 40 7.77 3.62 27.94
CA ASP A 40 7.37 2.23 28.18
C ASP A 40 5.84 2.09 28.09
N GLU A 41 5.10 3.01 28.70
CA GLU A 41 3.64 3.03 28.61
C GLU A 41 3.15 3.32 27.18
N ALA A 42 3.88 4.12 26.40
CA ALA A 42 3.49 4.47 25.03
C ALA A 42 3.58 3.29 24.05
N LYS A 43 4.30 2.20 24.37
CA LYS A 43 4.39 0.97 23.57
C LYS A 43 4.61 1.20 22.07
N GLY A 44 5.49 2.14 21.72
CA GLY A 44 5.82 2.48 20.34
C GLY A 44 4.92 3.53 19.67
N ALA A 45 3.93 4.08 20.38
CA ALA A 45 3.20 5.25 19.94
C ALA A 45 4.03 6.53 20.13
N PRO A 46 3.83 7.58 19.30
CA PRO A 46 4.53 8.85 19.51
C PRO A 46 4.15 9.47 20.86
N LEU A 47 5.15 9.86 21.63
CA LEU A 47 5.01 10.34 23.02
C LEU A 47 3.97 11.47 23.16
N SER A 48 3.95 12.42 22.22
CA SER A 48 2.98 13.53 22.22
C SER A 48 1.54 13.08 21.97
N ALA A 49 1.32 12.01 21.21
CA ALA A 49 0.01 11.43 21.02
C ALA A 49 -0.43 10.63 22.25
N TYR A 50 0.51 9.91 22.88
CA TYR A 50 0.28 9.21 24.14
C TYR A 50 -0.11 10.16 25.27
N ILE A 51 0.66 11.22 25.49
CA ILE A 51 0.35 12.22 26.52
C ILE A 51 -1.01 12.87 26.26
N LYS A 52 -1.33 13.22 25.01
CA LYS A 52 -2.66 13.77 24.66
C LYS A 52 -3.79 12.77 24.89
N ALA A 53 -3.58 11.50 24.56
CA ALA A 53 -4.57 10.45 24.80
C ALA A 53 -4.85 10.26 26.28
N LYS A 54 -3.77 10.20 27.10
CA LYS A 54 -3.87 10.05 28.55
C LYS A 54 -4.49 11.28 29.22
N ALA A 55 -4.13 12.49 28.78
CA ALA A 55 -4.59 13.75 29.40
C ALA A 55 -6.00 14.20 28.95
N LEU A 56 -6.40 13.92 27.71
CA LEU A 56 -7.66 14.40 27.12
C LEU A 56 -8.67 13.27 26.88
N GLY A 57 -8.34 12.01 27.25
CA GLY A 57 -9.16 10.84 26.95
C GLY A 57 -9.30 10.56 25.45
N ALA A 58 -8.40 11.10 24.62
CA ALA A 58 -8.48 10.95 23.17
C ALA A 58 -8.00 9.54 22.74
N PRO A 59 -8.62 8.93 21.71
CA PRO A 59 -8.15 7.63 21.22
C PRO A 59 -6.73 7.75 20.65
N LEU A 60 -5.84 6.86 21.09
CA LEU A 60 -4.48 6.77 20.59
C LEU A 60 -4.52 6.38 19.12
N ARG A 61 -4.32 7.34 18.21
CA ARG A 61 -4.17 7.04 16.78
C ARG A 61 -2.76 6.52 16.56
N LEU A 62 -2.54 5.22 16.82
CA LEU A 62 -1.35 4.55 16.33
C LEU A 62 -1.32 4.72 14.81
N ARG A 63 -0.15 5.06 14.26
CA ARG A 63 0.04 5.12 12.82
C ARG A 63 -0.34 3.73 12.29
N ARG A 64 -1.35 3.63 11.42
CA ARG A 64 -1.62 2.43 10.61
C ARG A 64 -0.41 2.19 9.73
N SER A 65 0.65 1.62 10.27
CA SER A 65 1.85 1.27 9.55
C SER A 65 2.13 -0.18 9.83
N GLY A 66 1.25 -1.06 9.34
CA GLY A 66 1.38 -2.50 9.51
C GLY A 66 2.54 -3.12 8.73
N LEU A 67 3.25 -2.36 7.89
CA LEU A 67 4.35 -2.85 7.06
C LEU A 67 5.49 -1.84 7.01
N SER A 68 6.73 -2.33 7.10
CA SER A 68 7.92 -1.52 6.83
C SER A 68 7.95 -1.07 5.37
N ILE A 69 8.69 -0.01 5.08
CA ILE A 69 8.95 0.42 3.70
C ILE A 69 9.61 -0.72 2.91
N LYS A 70 10.51 -1.47 3.57
CA LYS A 70 11.18 -2.64 2.97
C LYS A 70 10.19 -3.73 2.59
N ASP A 71 9.25 -4.05 3.48
CA ASP A 71 8.25 -5.10 3.24
C ASP A 71 7.32 -4.70 2.09
N ARG A 72 6.91 -3.42 2.04
CA ARG A 72 6.11 -2.91 0.92
C ARG A 72 6.86 -2.99 -0.41
N GLN A 73 8.15 -2.69 -0.42
CA GLN A 73 8.98 -2.82 -1.62
C GLN A 73 9.09 -4.27 -2.08
N ALA A 74 9.36 -5.20 -1.15
CA ALA A 74 9.44 -6.62 -1.46
C ALA A 74 8.12 -7.17 -2.02
N LEU A 75 6.98 -6.80 -1.41
CA LEU A 75 5.66 -7.20 -1.89
C LEU A 75 5.31 -6.60 -3.27
N ALA A 76 5.67 -5.34 -3.51
CA ALA A 76 5.48 -4.70 -4.80
C ALA A 76 6.35 -5.36 -5.89
N GLN A 77 7.59 -5.73 -5.57
CA GLN A 77 8.46 -6.47 -6.48
C GLN A 77 7.90 -7.86 -6.79
N ALA A 78 7.40 -8.58 -5.79
CA ALA A 78 6.74 -9.87 -5.98
C ALA A 78 5.52 -9.76 -6.92
N LEU A 79 4.68 -8.73 -6.77
CA LEU A 79 3.58 -8.47 -7.70
C LEU A 79 4.06 -8.13 -9.11
N ALA A 80 5.11 -7.32 -9.23
CA ALA A 80 5.67 -6.96 -10.53
C ALA A 80 6.22 -8.19 -11.26
N LEU A 81 6.91 -9.09 -10.55
CA LEU A 81 7.38 -10.36 -11.12
C LEU A 81 6.23 -11.26 -11.53
N LEU A 82 5.15 -11.33 -10.74
CA LEU A 82 3.96 -12.10 -11.08
C LEU A 82 3.26 -11.54 -12.34
N GLY A 83 3.22 -10.22 -12.50
CA GLY A 83 2.65 -9.56 -13.68
C GLY A 83 3.54 -9.59 -14.92
N ASN A 84 4.87 -9.59 -14.73
CA ASN A 84 5.84 -9.76 -15.82
C ASN A 84 5.97 -11.21 -16.29
N GLY A 85 5.39 -12.17 -15.56
CA GLY A 85 5.34 -13.55 -16.03
C GLY A 85 4.61 -13.64 -17.36
N ASP A 86 5.13 -14.45 -18.28
CA ASP A 86 4.55 -14.72 -19.59
C ASP A 86 3.27 -15.59 -19.51
N LEU A 87 2.41 -15.38 -18.51
CA LEU A 87 1.22 -16.21 -18.24
C LEU A 87 0.31 -16.31 -19.46
N ALA A 88 0.10 -15.21 -20.20
CA ALA A 88 -0.70 -15.21 -21.42
C ALA A 88 -0.09 -16.12 -22.51
N LYS A 89 1.24 -16.09 -22.65
CA LYS A 89 1.95 -16.93 -23.61
C LYS A 89 1.90 -18.40 -23.20
N SER A 90 2.17 -18.72 -21.93
CA SER A 90 2.06 -20.09 -21.41
C SER A 90 0.65 -20.66 -21.55
N LEU A 91 -0.39 -19.86 -21.30
CA LEU A 91 -1.77 -20.27 -21.53
C LEU A 91 -2.07 -20.52 -23.00
N SER A 92 -1.52 -19.70 -23.91
CA SER A 92 -1.65 -19.93 -25.35
C SER A 92 -0.94 -21.21 -25.80
N GLU A 93 0.23 -21.53 -25.23
CA GLU A 93 0.97 -22.77 -25.52
C GLU A 93 0.20 -24.01 -25.04
N ILE A 94 -0.39 -23.94 -23.84
CA ILE A 94 -1.27 -25.00 -23.30
C ILE A 94 -2.52 -25.18 -24.18
N ALA A 95 -3.17 -24.10 -24.57
CA ALA A 95 -4.35 -24.14 -25.45
C ALA A 95 -4.00 -24.72 -26.83
N HIS A 96 -2.85 -24.35 -27.38
CA HIS A 96 -2.38 -24.92 -28.64
C HIS A 96 -2.10 -26.42 -28.50
N ALA A 97 -1.34 -26.84 -27.48
CA ALA A 97 -1.04 -28.25 -27.21
C ALA A 97 -2.30 -29.10 -27.00
N ALA A 98 -3.33 -28.55 -26.36
CA ALA A 98 -4.65 -29.14 -26.24
C ALA A 98 -5.34 -29.30 -27.61
N SER A 99 -5.34 -28.24 -28.44
CA SER A 99 -6.00 -28.23 -29.74
C SER A 99 -5.42 -29.26 -30.73
N ILE A 100 -4.12 -29.50 -30.68
CA ILE A 100 -3.42 -30.47 -31.54
C ILE A 100 -3.38 -31.88 -30.92
N GLY A 101 -4.01 -32.09 -29.76
CA GLY A 101 -4.09 -33.38 -29.08
C GLY A 101 -2.80 -33.86 -28.42
N VAL A 102 -1.78 -33.01 -28.31
CA VAL A 102 -0.50 -33.32 -27.64
C VAL A 102 -0.66 -33.30 -26.12
N LEU A 103 -1.55 -32.46 -25.60
CA LEU A 103 -1.90 -32.42 -24.18
C LEU A 103 -3.18 -33.24 -23.92
N PRO A 104 -3.11 -34.36 -23.19
CA PRO A 104 -4.30 -35.11 -22.80
C PRO A 104 -5.13 -34.30 -21.79
N LEU A 105 -6.30 -33.83 -22.24
CA LEU A 105 -7.32 -33.17 -21.42
C LEU A 105 -8.22 -34.24 -20.78
N THR A 106 -7.73 -34.87 -19.72
CA THR A 106 -8.53 -35.71 -18.83
C THR A 106 -9.17 -34.83 -17.75
N PRO A 107 -10.25 -35.30 -17.10
CA PRO A 107 -10.85 -34.56 -15.97
C PRO A 107 -9.83 -34.30 -14.85
N GLU A 108 -8.85 -35.19 -14.66
CA GLU A 108 -7.76 -34.99 -13.70
C GLU A 108 -6.85 -33.82 -14.12
N THR A 109 -6.39 -33.77 -15.38
CA THR A 109 -5.51 -32.68 -15.84
C THR A 109 -6.23 -31.33 -15.84
N GLU A 110 -7.52 -31.31 -16.21
CA GLU A 110 -8.35 -30.11 -16.12
C GLU A 110 -8.47 -29.62 -14.67
N SER A 111 -8.69 -30.51 -13.72
CA SER A 111 -8.77 -30.16 -12.29
C SER A 111 -7.47 -29.54 -11.76
N VAL A 112 -6.32 -30.06 -12.18
CA VAL A 112 -4.99 -29.55 -11.80
C VAL A 112 -4.77 -28.15 -12.39
N LEU A 113 -5.14 -27.93 -13.65
CA LEU A 113 -5.02 -26.62 -14.30
C LEU A 113 -5.90 -25.57 -13.61
N LEU A 114 -7.17 -25.90 -13.34
CA LEU A 114 -8.08 -25.00 -12.63
C LEU A 114 -7.57 -24.65 -11.23
N ARG A 115 -7.03 -25.64 -10.51
CA ARG A 115 -6.43 -25.43 -9.19
C ARG A 115 -5.20 -24.51 -9.27
N ALA A 116 -4.31 -24.73 -10.23
CA ALA A 116 -3.15 -23.85 -10.43
C ALA A 116 -3.57 -22.40 -10.71
N VAL A 117 -4.60 -22.17 -11.53
CA VAL A 117 -5.15 -20.82 -11.78
C VAL A 117 -5.72 -20.21 -10.50
N GLN A 118 -6.43 -20.99 -9.69
CA GLN A 118 -6.95 -20.53 -8.39
C GLN A 118 -5.84 -20.17 -7.41
N ASP A 119 -4.77 -20.96 -7.35
CA ASP A 119 -3.62 -20.71 -6.48
C ASP A 119 -2.91 -19.41 -6.90
N VAL A 120 -2.66 -19.19 -8.19
CA VAL A 120 -2.07 -17.96 -8.72
C VAL A 120 -2.95 -16.74 -8.42
N ARG A 121 -4.28 -16.85 -8.60
CA ARG A 121 -5.23 -15.80 -8.20
C ARG A 121 -5.22 -15.56 -6.69
N GLY A 122 -5.04 -16.61 -5.89
CA GLY A 122 -4.87 -16.52 -4.43
C GLY A 122 -3.62 -15.75 -4.03
N VAL A 123 -2.48 -16.04 -4.66
CA VAL A 123 -1.22 -15.32 -4.44
C VAL A 123 -1.35 -13.85 -4.81
N ARG A 124 -1.91 -13.53 -5.99
CA ARG A 124 -2.18 -12.14 -6.39
C ARG A 124 -3.03 -11.41 -5.35
N ARG A 125 -4.13 -12.04 -4.90
CA ARG A 125 -5.04 -11.50 -3.89
C ARG A 125 -4.32 -11.11 -2.61
N LEU A 126 -3.56 -12.06 -2.06
CA LEU A 126 -2.83 -11.86 -0.81
C LEU A 126 -1.82 -10.71 -0.94
N LEU A 127 -1.12 -10.62 -2.06
CA LEU A 127 -0.14 -9.57 -2.31
C LEU A 127 -0.79 -8.17 -2.47
N VAL A 128 -1.90 -8.08 -3.20
CA VAL A 128 -2.65 -6.81 -3.38
C VAL A 128 -3.23 -6.33 -2.03
N GLN A 129 -3.82 -7.25 -1.26
CA GLN A 129 -4.33 -6.97 0.08
C GLN A 129 -3.22 -6.53 1.05
N ALA A 130 -2.06 -7.21 1.03
CA ALA A 130 -0.92 -6.85 1.86
C ALA A 130 -0.42 -5.42 1.56
N LEU A 131 -0.45 -4.98 0.29
CA LEU A 131 -0.10 -3.61 -0.06
C LEU A 131 -1.19 -2.57 0.29
N GLY A 132 -2.38 -3.01 0.72
CA GLY A 132 -3.52 -2.14 0.99
C GLY A 132 -4.14 -1.56 -0.28
N LEU A 133 -3.91 -2.21 -1.42
CA LEU A 133 -4.54 -1.87 -2.69
C LEU A 133 -5.89 -2.60 -2.77
N GLN A 134 -6.86 -1.99 -3.45
CA GLN A 134 -8.11 -2.67 -3.79
C GLN A 134 -7.89 -3.49 -5.05
N GLU A 135 -8.37 -4.73 -5.07
CA GLU A 135 -8.46 -5.47 -6.32
C GLU A 135 -9.47 -4.78 -7.22
N ALA A 136 -8.99 -4.27 -8.35
CA ALA A 136 -9.84 -4.07 -9.51
C ALA A 136 -10.07 -5.47 -10.10
N ASP A 137 -11.16 -6.11 -9.69
CA ASP A 137 -11.72 -7.24 -10.41
C ASP A 137 -12.40 -6.68 -11.66
N GLN A 138 -11.67 -6.68 -12.77
CA GLN A 138 -12.19 -6.52 -14.14
C GLN A 138 -11.50 -7.55 -15.04
#